data_AF-A0A2E1KNH0-F1
#
_entry.id   AF-A0A2E1KNH0-F1
#
_cell.length_a   1.000
_cell.length_b   1.000
_cell.length_c   1.000
_cell.angle_alpha   90.00
_cell.angle_beta   90.00
_cell.angle_gamma   90.00
#
_symmetry.space_group_name_H-M   'P 1'
#
loop_
_entity.id
_entity.type
_entity.pdbx_description
1 polymer ?
#
loop_
_entity_poly.entity_id
_entity_poly.type
_entity_poly.pdbx_seq_one_letter_code
_entity_poly.pdbx_strand_id
1 'polypeptide(L)'
;MLRSLPVIVLCLSSLLNSNRDVAAQQRTPFSGRQAMQQRFDRAAPELGAILPDLRAHDDQGNAFALRAQRGQYTVLVFGCLT
;
A
#
# COMPACT_ATOMS: atom_id res chain seq x y z
N MET A 1 54.11 -2.27 34.57
CA MET A 1 53.41 -1.54 33.49
C MET A 1 52.74 -2.55 32.54
N LEU A 2 51.58 -3.13 32.86
CA LEU A 2 50.95 -4.16 31.99
C LEU A 2 49.41 -4.24 32.21
N ARG A 3 48.67 -3.14 32.03
CA ARG A 3 47.21 -3.10 32.25
C ARG A 3 46.39 -2.45 31.12
N SER A 4 46.97 -2.23 29.94
CA SER A 4 46.30 -1.48 28.85
C SER A 4 45.77 -2.36 27.70
N LEU A 5 46.03 -3.66 27.70
CA LEU A 5 45.62 -4.58 26.63
C LEU A 5 44.10 -4.86 26.51
N PRO A 6 43.28 -4.90 27.58
CA PRO A 6 41.90 -5.36 27.44
C PRO A 6 40.97 -4.33 26.77
N VAL A 7 41.29 -3.04 26.85
CA VAL A 7 40.44 -1.95 26.32
C VAL A 7 40.47 -1.92 24.78
N ILE A 8 41.65 -2.14 24.19
CA ILE A 8 41.84 -2.11 22.74
C ILE A 8 41.07 -3.24 22.06
N VAL A 9 41.06 -4.44 22.68
CA VAL A 9 40.35 -5.62 22.15
C VAL A 9 38.84 -5.42 22.18
N LEU A 10 38.30 -4.81 23.25
CA LEU A 10 36.87 -4.53 23.35
C LEU A 10 36.41 -3.52 22.30
N CYS A 11 37.13 -2.41 22.11
CA CYS A 11 36.80 -1.42 21.09
C CYS A 11 36.83 -2.02 19.66
N LEU A 12 37.83 -2.85 19.34
CA LEU A 12 37.91 -3.45 18.02
C LEU A 12 36.75 -4.40 17.74
N SER A 13 36.30 -5.16 18.74
CA SER A 13 35.14 -6.05 18.61
C SER A 13 33.82 -5.29 18.39
N SER A 14 33.65 -4.12 19.02
CA SER A 14 32.48 -3.26 18.81
C SER A 14 32.44 -2.69 17.39
N LEU A 15 33.58 -2.24 16.86
CA LEU A 15 33.66 -1.70 15.50
C LEU A 15 33.42 -2.76 14.41
N LEU A 16 33.85 -4.01 14.63
CA LEU A 16 33.57 -5.10 13.68
C LEU A 16 32.09 -5.50 13.67
N ASN A 17 31.36 -5.34 14.78
CA ASN A 17 29.96 -5.75 14.86
C ASN A 17 29.00 -4.73 14.20
N SER A 18 29.29 -3.43 14.29
CA SER A 18 28.42 -2.37 13.74
C SER A 18 28.31 -2.34 12.20
N ASN A 19 29.24 -2.96 11.47
CA ASN A 19 29.22 -2.95 10.00
C ASN A 19 28.39 -4.08 9.37
N ARG A 20 27.80 -4.98 10.18
CA ARG A 20 27.07 -6.16 9.67
C ARG A 20 25.59 -5.91 9.39
N ASP A 21 25.01 -4.82 9.87
CA ASP A 21 23.57 -4.56 9.77
C ASP A 21 23.14 -3.80 8.50
N VAL A 22 24.07 -3.29 7.69
CA VAL A 22 23.73 -2.50 6.49
C VAL A 22 23.32 -3.35 5.28
N ALA A 23 23.64 -4.66 5.28
CA ALA A 23 23.33 -5.55 4.15
C ALA A 23 21.93 -6.18 4.21
N ALA A 24 21.20 -6.03 5.32
CA ALA A 24 19.85 -6.56 5.50
C ALA A 24 18.79 -5.47 5.30
N GLN A 25 18.93 -4.64 4.27
CA GLN A 25 17.88 -3.71 3.87
C GLN A 25 16.74 -4.53 3.24
N GLN A 26 15.84 -4.99 4.10
CA GLN A 26 14.58 -5.65 3.73
C GLN A 26 13.91 -4.84 2.62
N ARG A 27 13.84 -5.41 1.42
CA ARG A 27 12.86 -5.00 0.41
C ARG A 27 11.50 -5.10 1.08
N THR A 28 10.92 -3.97 1.48
CA THR A 28 9.54 -3.95 1.94
C THR A 28 8.72 -4.52 0.78
N PRO A 29 8.01 -5.64 0.97
CA PRO A 29 7.18 -6.18 -0.09
C PRO A 29 6.11 -5.13 -0.35
N PHE A 30 6.19 -4.46 -1.49
CA PHE A 30 5.11 -3.60 -1.97
C PHE A 30 3.88 -4.47 -2.08
N SER A 31 3.02 -4.41 -1.06
CA SER A 31 1.86 -5.29 -0.97
C SER A 31 0.91 -4.96 -2.12
N GLY A 32 0.28 -5.96 -2.73
CA GLY A 32 -0.72 -5.74 -3.79
C GLY A 32 -1.83 -4.77 -3.35
N ARG A 33 -2.15 -4.74 -2.05
CA ARG A 33 -3.05 -3.76 -1.43
C ARG A 33 -2.57 -2.32 -1.61
N GLN A 34 -1.28 -2.05 -1.37
CA GLN A 34 -0.72 -0.70 -1.51
C GLN A 34 -0.74 -0.24 -2.98
N ALA A 35 -0.49 -1.16 -3.91
CA ALA A 35 -0.64 -0.90 -5.35
C ALA A 35 -2.07 -0.50 -5.72
N MET A 36 -3.05 -1.23 -5.19
CA MET A 36 -4.47 -0.98 -5.45
C MET A 36 -4.93 0.34 -4.85
N GLN A 37 -4.50 0.65 -3.62
CA GLN A 37 -4.79 1.93 -2.98
C GLN A 37 -4.25 3.10 -3.82
N GLN A 38 -2.99 3.04 -4.25
CA GLN A 38 -2.39 4.10 -5.07
C GLN A 38 -3.10 4.32 -6.41
N ARG A 39 -3.64 3.25 -7.01
CA ARG A 39 -4.43 3.36 -8.24
C ARG A 39 -5.78 4.00 -7.98
N PHE A 40 -6.44 3.62 -6.88
CA PHE A 40 -7.70 4.22 -6.46
C PHE A 40 -7.50 5.70 -6.16
N ASP A 41 -6.52 6.06 -5.34
CA ASP A 41 -6.25 7.46 -4.97
C ASP A 41 -5.95 8.35 -6.18
N ARG A 42 -5.36 7.79 -7.24
CA ARG A 42 -5.07 8.52 -8.49
C ARG A 42 -6.30 8.69 -9.40
N ALA A 43 -7.21 7.71 -9.42
CA ALA A 43 -8.28 7.64 -10.42
C ALA A 43 -9.67 7.94 -9.85
N ALA A 44 -9.84 7.88 -8.53
CA ALA A 44 -11.10 8.14 -7.87
C ALA A 44 -11.53 9.61 -8.08
N PRO A 45 -12.81 9.87 -8.36
CA PRO A 45 -13.33 11.22 -8.40
C PRO A 45 -13.21 11.91 -7.04
N GLU A 46 -12.97 13.21 -7.03
CA GLU A 46 -13.04 14.02 -5.82
C GLU A 46 -14.47 14.08 -5.25
N LEU A 47 -14.60 14.38 -3.96
CA LEU A 47 -15.90 14.58 -3.34
C LEU A 47 -16.61 15.77 -3.98
N GLY A 48 -17.86 15.56 -4.42
CA GLY A 48 -18.65 16.56 -5.14
C GLY A 48 -18.40 16.60 -6.65
N ALA A 49 -17.41 15.87 -7.16
CA ALA A 49 -17.24 15.68 -8.59
C ALA A 49 -18.45 14.93 -9.18
N ILE A 50 -18.80 15.24 -10.43
CA ILE A 50 -19.87 14.53 -11.14
C ILE A 50 -19.43 13.09 -11.37
N LEU A 51 -20.21 12.14 -10.84
CA LEU A 51 -20.01 10.73 -11.14
C LEU A 51 -20.26 10.48 -12.63
N PRO A 52 -19.34 9.85 -13.37
CA PRO A 52 -19.55 9.52 -14.78
C PRO A 52 -20.73 8.56 -14.93
N ASP A 53 -21.47 8.67 -16.04
CA ASP A 53 -22.57 7.73 -16.33
C ASP A 53 -21.98 6.40 -16.79
N LEU A 54 -21.91 5.44 -15.87
CA LEU A 54 -21.43 4.08 -16.15
C LEU A 54 -22.61 3.16 -16.50
N ARG A 55 -22.34 2.17 -17.34
CA ARG A 55 -23.24 1.05 -17.60
C ARG A 55 -22.73 -0.19 -16.87
N ALA A 56 -23.63 -0.93 -16.25
CA ALA A 56 -23.34 -2.14 -15.50
C ALA A 56 -24.39 -3.21 -15.80
N HIS A 57 -24.13 -4.43 -15.35
CA HIS A 57 -25.08 -5.52 -15.37
C HIS A 57 -25.43 -5.90 -13.93
N ASP A 58 -26.70 -6.22 -13.67
CA ASP A 58 -27.12 -6.79 -12.40
C ASP A 58 -26.75 -8.28 -12.31
N ASP A 59 -27.12 -8.91 -11.20
CA ASP A 59 -26.88 -10.34 -10.93
C ASP A 59 -27.66 -11.27 -11.88
N GLN A 60 -28.70 -10.76 -12.54
CA GLN A 60 -29.48 -11.47 -13.55
C GLN A 60 -28.98 -11.21 -14.98
N GLY A 61 -27.94 -10.38 -15.14
CA GLY A 61 -27.36 -10.00 -16.43
C GLY A 61 -28.08 -8.85 -17.15
N ASN A 62 -29.09 -8.23 -16.53
CA ASN A 62 -29.77 -7.09 -17.14
C ASN A 62 -28.87 -5.86 -17.12
N ALA A 63 -28.77 -5.19 -18.27
CA ALA A 63 -28.03 -3.95 -18.37
C ALA A 63 -28.77 -2.79 -17.68
N PHE A 64 -28.05 -2.03 -16.86
CA PHE A 64 -28.54 -0.79 -16.27
C PHE A 64 -27.49 0.33 -16.35
N ALA A 65 -27.94 1.57 -16.27
CA ALA A 65 -27.07 2.74 -16.21
C ALA A 65 -27.11 3.33 -14.80
N LEU A 66 -25.97 3.79 -14.28
CA LEU A 66 -25.90 4.40 -12.95
C LEU A 66 -26.79 5.65 -12.83
N ARG A 67 -27.06 6.36 -13.93
CA ARG A 67 -28.03 7.47 -13.93
C ARG A 67 -29.43 7.08 -13.44
N ALA A 68 -29.81 5.80 -13.50
CA ALA A 68 -31.08 5.31 -12.96
C ALA A 68 -31.16 5.42 -11.43
N GLN A 69 -30.00 5.56 -10.75
CA GLN A 69 -29.89 5.74 -9.31
C GLN A 69 -29.84 7.22 -8.88
N ARG A 70 -29.98 8.17 -9.83
CA ARG A 70 -29.99 9.61 -9.50
C ARG A 70 -31.12 9.95 -8.53
N GLY A 71 -30.81 10.80 -7.56
CA GLY A 71 -31.74 11.20 -6.49
C GLY A 71 -31.76 10.22 -5.31
N GLN A 72 -31.08 9.08 -5.40
CA GLN A 72 -30.89 8.15 -4.29
C GLN A 72 -29.49 8.33 -3.70
N TYR A 73 -29.36 8.08 -2.40
CA TYR A 73 -28.06 7.93 -1.76
C TYR A 73 -27.54 6.53 -2.04
N THR A 74 -26.62 6.40 -2.99
CA THR A 74 -26.11 5.10 -3.47
C THR A 74 -24.64 4.94 -3.09
N VAL A 75 -24.30 3.79 -2.49
CA VAL A 75 -22.91 3.41 -2.19
C VAL A 75 -22.44 2.40 -3.23
N LEU A 76 -21.31 2.69 -3.89
CA LEU A 76 -20.67 1.78 -4.84
C LEU A 76 -19.49 1.07 -4.16
N VAL A 77 -19.54 -0.25 -4.11
CA VAL A 77 -18.47 -1.08 -3.57
C VAL A 77 -17.80 -1.83 -4.71
N PHE A 78 -16.51 -1.58 -4.92
CA PHE A 78 -15.72 -2.28 -5.93
C PHE A 78 -14.93 -3.40 -5.27
N GLY A 79 -15.26 -4.64 -5.62
CA GLY A 79 -14.50 -5.83 -5.25
C GLY A 79 -13.90 -6.49 -6.49
N CYS A 80 -12.89 -7.33 -6.28
CA CYS A 80 -12.49 -8.31 -7.29
C CYS A 80 -13.18 -9.64 -6.97
N LEU A 81 -13.64 -10.34 -8.01
CA LEU A 81 -14.26 -11.67 -7.92
C LEU A 81 -13.22 -12.81 -7.94
N THR A 82 -11.96 -12.49 -7.66
CA THR A 82 -10.81 -13.41 -7.73
C THR A 82 -10.36 -13.86 -6.37
#